data_AF-A0A3N5M338-F1
#
_entry.id   AF-A0A3N5M338-F1
#
_cell.length_a   1.000
_cell.length_b   1.000
_cell.length_c   1.000
_cell.angle_alpha   90.00
_cell.angle_beta   90.00
_cell.angle_gamma   90.00
#
_symmetry.space_group_name_H-M   'P 1'
#
loop_
_entity.id
_entity.type
_entity.pdbx_description
1 polymer ?
#
loop_
_entity_poly.entity_id
_entity_poly.type
_entity_poly.pdbx_seq_one_letter_code
_entity_poly.pdbx_strand_id
1 'polypeptide(L)'
;MNGSPSYTNNIGIGRIISFIVVLIVVFIIYVIRLISLQIVEGADWAAQADDNRTQYINLPAPRGIIYDRNGFVLARNIASYNIVITPVELPDDLGEQQEVFRKLSPLIDLPVSRGELSDATPYVECISEQGIIQIVEYGQTNHPYSPVKVKCDVDPQMAMVVQERAIDMPGVGVEVVPIRDYPTGSLTSAVVGYLGPISERNEAFYTDLGFQANRDKVGYAGVEVAFQDLLGGKNGRRVVERDIGGQVIRDLEAPQLAQPGLNLRLTIDTRLQSAAEAILADEINSWNKYFGEERMTSGVVIAINPQTGEILAMISYPAYENNRMARFIPAYYYNQLASDPRTPLLNHAVG
;
A
#
# COMPACT_ATOMS: atom_id res chain seq x y z
N MET A 1 63.51 41.86 -57.21
CA MET A 1 62.04 41.92 -57.02
C MET A 1 61.44 40.71 -57.72
N ASN A 2 61.22 39.61 -57.01
CA ASN A 2 60.45 38.47 -57.52
C ASN A 2 59.16 38.40 -56.69
N GLY A 3 58.03 38.71 -57.34
CA GLY A 3 56.71 38.73 -56.72
C GLY A 3 56.25 37.32 -56.34
N SER A 4 55.66 37.21 -55.16
CA SER A 4 54.94 36.03 -54.70
C SER A 4 53.69 35.78 -55.56
N PRO A 5 53.37 34.53 -55.91
CA PRO A 5 52.13 34.23 -56.63
C PRO A 5 50.94 34.36 -55.67
N SER A 6 50.00 35.26 -55.97
CA SER A 6 48.71 35.33 -55.29
C SER A 6 47.76 34.28 -55.90
N TYR A 7 47.35 33.29 -55.12
CA TYR A 7 46.30 32.35 -55.52
C TYR A 7 44.94 33.08 -55.56
N THR A 8 44.44 33.40 -56.76
CA THR A 8 43.08 33.90 -56.94
C THR A 8 42.10 32.72 -56.92
N ASN A 9 41.46 32.49 -55.79
CA ASN A 9 40.36 31.52 -55.67
C ASN A 9 39.13 32.05 -56.42
N ASN A 10 38.96 31.65 -57.68
CA ASN A 10 37.80 32.00 -58.48
C ASN A 10 36.69 30.96 -58.21
N ILE A 11 35.95 31.14 -57.11
CA ILE A 11 34.77 30.31 -56.84
C ILE A 11 33.69 30.73 -57.85
N GLY A 12 33.41 29.86 -58.83
CA GLY A 12 32.42 30.12 -59.88
C GLY A 12 31.02 30.36 -59.29
N ILE A 13 30.39 31.48 -59.66
CA ILE A 13 29.06 31.93 -59.20
C ILE A 13 28.00 30.82 -59.27
N GLY A 14 28.06 29.94 -60.27
CA GLY A 14 27.14 28.81 -60.41
C GLY A 14 27.21 27.78 -59.27
N ARG A 15 28.40 27.57 -58.66
CA ARG A 15 28.57 26.68 -57.49
C ARG A 15 28.02 27.31 -56.22
N ILE A 16 28.08 28.63 -56.11
CA ILE A 16 27.50 29.38 -54.99
C ILE A 16 25.97 29.30 -55.07
N ILE A 17 25.39 29.49 -56.25
CA ILE A 17 23.94 29.39 -56.45
C ILE A 17 23.44 27.97 -56.16
N SER A 18 24.11 26.93 -56.64
CA SER A 18 23.70 25.54 -56.35
C SER A 18 23.78 25.22 -54.86
N PHE A 19 24.80 25.72 -54.16
CA PHE A 19 24.91 25.58 -52.72
C PHE A 19 23.77 26.29 -51.97
N ILE A 20 23.42 27.52 -52.40
CA ILE A 20 22.29 28.28 -51.83
C ILE A 20 20.96 27.56 -52.05
N VAL A 21 20.73 27.00 -53.25
CA VAL A 21 19.50 26.25 -53.54
C VAL A 21 19.37 25.02 -52.66
N VAL A 22 20.45 24.24 -52.52
CA VAL A 22 20.47 23.06 -51.63
C VAL A 22 20.19 23.49 -50.19
N LEU A 23 20.80 24.59 -49.73
CA LEU A 23 20.59 25.11 -48.39
C LEU A 23 19.14 25.55 -48.15
N ILE A 24 18.52 26.22 -49.12
CA ILE A 24 17.10 26.63 -49.05
C ILE A 24 16.20 25.39 -48.99
N VAL A 25 16.46 24.37 -49.80
CA VAL A 25 15.67 23.12 -49.79
C VAL A 25 15.76 22.44 -48.43
N VAL A 26 16.96 22.34 -47.85
CA VAL A 26 17.16 21.81 -46.49
C VAL A 26 16.38 22.63 -45.46
N PHE A 27 16.41 23.96 -45.56
CA PHE A 27 15.66 24.83 -44.64
C PHE A 27 14.14 24.63 -44.76
N ILE A 28 13.63 24.49 -45.99
CA ILE A 28 12.21 24.20 -46.23
C ILE A 28 11.82 22.86 -45.60
N ILE A 29 12.66 21.83 -45.72
CA ILE A 29 12.42 20.52 -45.08
C ILE A 29 12.32 20.68 -43.56
N TYR A 30 13.22 21.46 -42.94
CA TYR A 30 13.15 21.74 -41.50
C TYR A 30 11.91 22.53 -41.10
N VAL A 31 11.50 23.53 -41.89
CA VAL A 31 10.28 24.31 -41.62
C VAL A 31 9.04 23.42 -41.72
N ILE A 32 8.94 22.55 -42.72
CA ILE A 32 7.85 21.58 -42.85
C ILE A 32 7.84 20.63 -41.66
N ARG A 33 9.02 20.14 -41.23
CA ARG A 33 9.12 19.27 -40.05
C ARG A 33 8.72 19.99 -38.77
N LEU A 34 9.11 21.25 -38.62
CA LEU A 34 8.74 22.08 -37.47
C LEU A 34 7.22 22.30 -37.40
N ILE A 35 6.58 22.61 -38.54
CA ILE A 35 5.13 22.75 -38.65
C ILE A 35 4.43 21.43 -38.31
N SER A 36 4.94 20.30 -38.79
CA SER A 36 4.43 18.96 -38.42
C SER A 36 4.45 18.76 -36.90
N LEU A 37 5.59 19.03 -36.25
CA LEU A 37 5.75 18.85 -34.81
C LEU A 37 4.92 19.82 -33.97
N GLN A 38 4.81 21.09 -34.38
CA GLN A 38 4.15 22.13 -33.59
C GLN A 38 2.63 22.24 -33.84
N ILE A 39 2.17 21.98 -35.08
CA ILE A 39 0.77 22.22 -35.47
C ILE A 39 0.02 20.91 -35.65
N VAL A 40 0.62 19.92 -36.33
CA VAL A 40 -0.06 18.63 -36.59
C VAL A 40 -0.04 17.75 -35.33
N GLU A 41 1.13 17.60 -34.72
CA GLU A 41 1.33 16.76 -33.53
C GLU A 41 1.38 17.57 -32.23
N GLY A 42 1.31 18.91 -32.31
CA GLY A 42 1.55 19.78 -31.15
C GLY A 42 0.54 19.60 -30.02
N ALA A 43 -0.73 19.31 -30.36
CA ALA A 43 -1.76 19.01 -29.36
C ALA A 43 -1.46 17.69 -28.63
N ASP A 44 -0.99 16.67 -29.34
CA ASP A 44 -0.63 15.37 -28.76
C ASP A 44 0.63 15.48 -27.89
N TRP A 45 1.64 16.23 -28.33
CA TRP A 45 2.85 16.48 -27.54
C TRP A 45 2.57 17.35 -26.30
N ALA A 46 1.66 18.31 -26.40
CA ALA A 46 1.20 19.09 -25.25
C ALA A 46 0.43 18.22 -24.26
N ALA A 47 -0.49 17.38 -24.73
CA ALA A 47 -1.22 16.43 -23.88
C ALA A 47 -0.28 15.44 -23.20
N GLN A 48 0.71 14.89 -23.91
CA GLN A 48 1.74 14.03 -23.31
C GLN A 48 2.61 14.77 -22.29
N ALA A 49 2.90 16.07 -22.51
CA ALA A 49 3.63 16.88 -21.54
C ALA A 49 2.81 17.16 -20.28
N ASP A 50 1.50 17.36 -20.40
CA ASP A 50 0.58 17.53 -19.27
C ASP A 50 0.38 16.22 -18.50
N ASP A 51 0.20 15.09 -19.20
CA ASP A 51 0.10 13.77 -18.58
C ASP A 51 1.38 13.41 -17.81
N ASN A 52 2.56 13.75 -18.35
CA ASN A 52 3.84 13.53 -17.66
C ASN A 52 3.99 14.37 -16.37
N ARG A 53 3.24 15.47 -16.22
CA ARG A 53 3.26 16.33 -15.03
C ARG A 53 2.10 16.05 -14.07
N THR A 54 1.10 15.32 -14.53
CA THR A 54 -0.12 15.04 -13.77
C THR A 54 0.05 13.77 -12.95
N GLN A 55 -0.18 13.86 -11.65
CA GLN A 55 -0.21 12.69 -10.77
C GLN A 55 -1.55 12.57 -10.05
N TYR A 56 -2.04 11.35 -9.96
CA TYR A 56 -3.22 11.00 -9.17
C TYR A 56 -2.80 10.65 -7.75
N ILE A 57 -3.19 11.48 -6.78
CA ILE A 57 -3.07 11.17 -5.36
C ILE A 57 -4.40 10.59 -4.90
N ASN A 58 -4.37 9.35 -4.45
CA ASN A 58 -5.55 8.70 -3.92
C ASN A 58 -5.81 9.10 -2.46
N LEU A 59 -7.06 9.47 -2.17
CA LEU A 59 -7.54 9.73 -0.81
C LEU A 59 -8.30 8.49 -0.30
N PRO A 60 -7.71 7.65 0.56
CA PRO A 60 -8.34 6.40 0.98
C PRO A 60 -9.62 6.65 1.78
N ALA A 61 -10.67 5.90 1.48
CA ALA A 61 -11.91 5.93 2.23
C ALA A 61 -11.79 5.16 3.56
N PRO A 62 -12.29 5.70 4.68
CA PRO A 62 -12.44 4.92 5.90
C PRO A 62 -13.43 3.76 5.68
N ARG A 63 -12.98 2.54 5.96
CA ARG A 63 -13.83 1.35 5.91
C ARG A 63 -14.85 1.35 7.05
N GLY A 64 -16.05 0.86 6.81
CA GLY A 64 -17.09 0.74 7.84
C GLY A 64 -16.67 -0.11 9.05
N ILE A 65 -17.19 0.23 10.23
CA ILE A 65 -16.98 -0.51 11.49
C ILE A 65 -18.02 -1.64 11.59
N ILE A 66 -17.59 -2.80 12.08
CA ILE A 66 -18.47 -3.96 12.33
C ILE A 66 -18.71 -4.06 13.83
N TYR A 67 -19.98 -4.06 14.22
CA TYR A 67 -20.44 -4.20 15.59
C TYR A 67 -21.21 -5.51 15.79
N ASP A 68 -21.20 -6.02 17.01
CA ASP A 68 -22.13 -7.06 17.47
C ASP A 68 -23.51 -6.44 17.81
N ARG A 69 -24.45 -7.29 18.20
CA ARG A 69 -25.82 -6.86 18.54
C ARG A 69 -25.89 -5.90 19.73
N ASN A 70 -24.94 -5.94 20.65
CA ASN A 70 -24.83 -5.11 21.85
C ASN A 70 -23.93 -3.88 21.64
N GLY A 71 -23.38 -3.69 20.43
CA GLY A 71 -22.48 -2.58 20.11
C GLY A 71 -21.00 -2.86 20.42
N PHE A 72 -20.63 -4.11 20.70
CA PHE A 72 -19.22 -4.48 20.83
C PHE A 72 -18.53 -4.40 19.47
N VAL A 73 -17.32 -3.84 19.41
CA VAL A 73 -16.59 -3.67 18.15
C VAL A 73 -15.90 -4.98 17.76
N LEU A 74 -16.27 -5.51 16.60
CA LEU A 74 -15.70 -6.73 16.03
C LEU A 74 -14.60 -6.44 15.00
N ALA A 75 -14.75 -5.34 14.27
CA ALA A 75 -13.71 -4.84 13.36
C ALA A 75 -13.79 -3.32 13.27
N ARG A 76 -12.65 -2.64 13.39
CA ARG A 76 -12.52 -1.17 13.25
C ARG A 76 -11.24 -0.82 12.51
N ASN A 77 -11.04 0.46 12.25
CA ASN A 77 -9.76 0.95 11.77
C ASN A 77 -9.06 1.70 12.90
N ILE A 78 -7.77 1.44 13.08
CA ILE A 78 -6.92 2.16 14.02
C ILE A 78 -5.78 2.84 13.24
N ALA A 79 -5.23 3.90 13.81
CA ALA A 79 -4.03 4.53 13.26
C ALA A 79 -2.82 3.61 13.48
N SER A 80 -2.12 3.30 12.39
CA SER A 80 -0.79 2.70 12.42
C SER A 80 0.22 3.79 12.10
N TYR A 81 1.24 3.91 12.95
CA TYR A 81 2.30 4.90 12.80
C TYR A 81 3.49 4.22 12.15
N ASN A 82 3.90 4.72 10.99
CA ASN A 82 5.08 4.25 10.28
C ASN A 82 6.17 5.32 10.36
N ILE A 83 7.38 4.91 10.70
CA ILE A 83 8.56 5.77 10.59
C ILE A 83 9.01 5.71 9.14
N VAL A 84 9.10 6.87 8.51
CA VAL A 84 9.46 7.02 7.10
C VAL A 84 10.71 7.87 6.94
N ILE A 85 11.44 7.64 5.86
CA ILE A 85 12.49 8.54 5.40
C ILE A 85 12.17 9.02 4.00
N THR A 86 12.22 10.33 3.79
CA THR A 86 12.12 10.96 2.47
C THR A 86 13.55 11.24 1.98
N PRO A 87 14.07 10.51 0.97
CA PRO A 87 15.48 10.60 0.61
C PRO A 87 15.97 11.98 0.18
N VAL A 88 15.16 12.77 -0.55
CA VAL A 88 15.53 14.13 -0.96
C VAL A 88 15.68 15.10 0.22
N GLU A 89 15.03 14.82 1.34
CA GLU A 89 15.06 15.68 2.52
C GLU A 89 16.25 15.35 3.45
N LEU A 90 17.01 14.30 3.13
CA LEU A 90 18.25 13.99 3.82
C LEU A 90 19.35 15.01 3.45
N PRO A 91 20.32 15.27 4.33
CA PRO A 91 21.47 16.11 4.01
C PRO A 91 22.27 15.54 2.83
N ASP A 92 22.86 16.39 1.99
CA ASP A 92 23.72 15.93 0.88
C ASP A 92 25.04 15.31 1.37
N ASP A 93 25.52 15.72 2.55
CA ASP A 93 26.75 15.18 3.14
C ASP A 93 26.52 13.79 3.75
N LEU A 94 27.32 12.82 3.31
CA LEU A 94 27.24 11.42 3.77
C LEU A 94 27.52 11.28 5.28
N GLY A 95 28.36 12.14 5.85
CA GLY A 95 28.63 12.15 7.29
C GLY A 95 27.39 12.58 8.09
N GLU A 96 26.72 13.64 7.65
CA GLU A 96 25.48 14.10 8.27
C GLU A 96 24.33 13.09 8.11
N GLN A 97 24.19 12.44 6.95
CA GLN A 97 23.22 11.35 6.77
C GLN A 97 23.45 10.21 7.77
N GLN A 98 24.71 9.79 7.94
CA GLN A 98 25.08 8.73 8.87
C GLN A 98 24.76 9.11 10.32
N GLU A 99 24.90 10.38 10.68
CA GLU A 99 24.51 10.90 11.99
C GLU A 99 23.00 10.82 12.21
N VAL A 100 22.18 11.15 11.20
CA VAL A 100 20.72 10.96 11.25
C VAL A 100 20.38 9.50 11.53
N PHE A 101 20.99 8.57 10.79
CA PHE A 101 20.73 7.14 10.97
C PHE A 101 21.15 6.64 12.35
N ARG A 102 22.30 7.12 12.86
CA ARG A 102 22.80 6.77 14.20
C ARG A 102 21.91 7.28 15.32
N LYS A 103 21.27 8.45 15.14
CA LYS A 103 20.27 8.98 16.09
C LYS A 103 18.95 8.21 16.01
N LEU A 104 18.50 7.85 14.82
CA LEU A 104 17.23 7.15 14.60
C LEU A 104 17.27 5.69 15.07
N SER A 105 18.35 4.97 14.75
CA SER A 105 18.54 3.54 15.05
C SER A 105 18.13 3.11 16.47
N PRO A 106 18.61 3.76 17.56
CA PRO A 106 18.23 3.36 18.91
C PRO A 106 16.77 3.70 19.27
N LEU A 107 16.14 4.66 18.60
CA LEU A 107 14.73 5.02 18.86
C LEU A 107 13.78 3.97 18.31
N ILE A 108 14.12 3.40 17.15
CA ILE A 108 13.27 2.45 16.43
C ILE A 108 13.75 1.01 16.56
N ASP A 109 14.79 0.73 17.34
CA ASP A 109 15.37 -0.61 17.50
C ASP A 109 15.62 -1.29 16.13
N LEU A 110 16.25 -0.53 15.22
CA LEU A 110 16.60 -1.00 13.88
C LEU A 110 18.07 -0.67 13.63
N PRO A 111 18.91 -1.64 13.24
CA PRO A 111 20.33 -1.38 12.99
C PRO A 111 20.51 -0.44 11.79
N VAL A 112 21.53 0.42 11.86
CA VAL A 112 21.85 1.35 10.77
C VAL A 112 22.17 0.60 9.47
N SER A 113 22.89 -0.53 9.58
CA SER A 113 23.19 -1.41 8.44
C SER A 113 22.93 -2.86 8.84
N ARG A 114 22.22 -3.59 7.98
CA ARG A 114 22.01 -5.03 8.12
C ARG A 114 21.92 -5.67 6.74
N GLY A 115 22.94 -6.44 6.37
CA GLY A 115 23.00 -7.15 5.09
C GLY A 115 23.25 -6.25 3.89
N GLU A 116 22.95 -6.76 2.70
CA GLU A 116 23.04 -6.06 1.43
C GLU A 116 21.71 -6.22 0.67
N LEU A 117 21.36 -5.23 -0.15
CA LEU A 117 20.28 -5.37 -1.12
C LEU A 117 20.76 -6.21 -2.30
N SER A 118 19.99 -7.24 -2.64
CA SER A 118 20.22 -8.05 -3.82
C SER A 118 18.88 -8.47 -4.43
N ASP A 119 18.88 -8.95 -5.67
CA ASP A 119 17.67 -9.51 -6.30
C ASP A 119 17.08 -10.68 -5.49
N ALA A 120 17.91 -11.36 -4.68
CA ALA A 120 17.49 -12.42 -3.78
C ALA A 120 16.90 -11.91 -2.44
N THR A 121 17.17 -10.65 -2.09
CA THR A 121 16.74 -9.99 -0.84
C THR A 121 16.20 -8.58 -1.11
N PRO A 122 15.17 -8.43 -1.98
CA PRO A 122 14.62 -7.13 -2.30
C PRO A 122 13.98 -6.51 -1.05
N TYR A 123 14.02 -5.17 -0.98
CA TYR A 123 13.24 -4.46 0.02
C TYR A 123 11.76 -4.55 -0.33
N VAL A 124 11.02 -5.20 0.55
CA VAL A 124 9.57 -5.23 0.67
C VAL A 124 9.16 -4.43 1.90
N GLU A 125 8.30 -3.46 1.68
CA GLU A 125 7.79 -2.54 2.68
C GLU A 125 7.15 -3.29 3.87
N CYS A 126 7.48 -2.88 5.11
CA CYS A 126 6.98 -3.44 6.37
C CYS A 126 7.27 -4.94 6.63
N ILE A 127 7.94 -5.64 5.70
CA ILE A 127 8.20 -7.09 5.79
C ILE A 127 9.70 -7.36 5.93
N SER A 128 10.54 -6.55 5.29
CA SER A 128 11.98 -6.80 5.21
C SER A 128 12.72 -6.40 6.47
N GLU A 129 13.72 -7.19 6.85
CA GLU A 129 14.58 -6.93 8.01
C GLU A 129 15.89 -6.22 7.61
N GLN A 130 15.82 -5.27 6.69
CA GLN A 130 16.99 -4.52 6.20
C GLN A 130 17.39 -3.40 7.19
N GLY A 131 18.65 -2.96 7.11
CA GLY A 131 19.10 -1.79 7.86
C GLY A 131 18.62 -0.48 7.25
N ILE A 132 18.73 0.62 8.01
CA ILE A 132 18.28 1.95 7.58
C ILE A 132 18.96 2.36 6.25
N ILE A 133 20.27 2.13 6.11
CA ILE A 133 21.03 2.49 4.90
C ILE A 133 20.45 1.82 3.66
N GLN A 134 20.20 0.51 3.72
CA GLN A 134 19.66 -0.26 2.59
C GLN A 134 18.27 0.26 2.20
N ILE A 135 17.42 0.55 3.17
CA ILE A 135 16.07 1.08 2.91
C ILE A 135 16.15 2.45 2.22
N VAL A 136 17.07 3.31 2.66
CA VAL A 136 17.28 4.63 2.05
C VAL A 136 17.87 4.50 0.64
N GLU A 137 18.83 3.61 0.41
CA GLU A 137 19.43 3.37 -0.92
C GLU A 137 18.38 2.92 -1.95
N TYR A 138 17.47 2.02 -1.53
CA TYR A 138 16.30 1.65 -2.32
C TYR A 138 15.42 2.88 -2.63
N GLY A 139 15.18 3.73 -1.63
CA GLY A 139 14.42 4.96 -1.77
C GLY A 139 15.07 5.98 -2.70
N GLN A 140 16.38 6.19 -2.60
CA GLN A 140 17.12 7.11 -3.47
C GLN A 140 17.03 6.71 -4.94
N THR A 141 17.03 5.40 -5.21
CA THR A 141 16.98 4.87 -6.58
C THR A 141 15.57 4.88 -7.16
N ASN A 142 14.56 4.47 -6.39
CA ASN A 142 13.20 4.23 -6.91
C ASN A 142 12.18 5.33 -6.54
N HIS A 143 12.37 5.98 -5.39
CA HIS A 143 11.39 6.87 -4.77
C HIS A 143 12.04 8.10 -4.09
N PRO A 144 12.89 8.90 -4.78
CA PRO A 144 13.67 9.95 -4.13
C PRO A 144 12.83 11.02 -3.43
N TYR A 145 11.62 11.27 -3.94
CA TYR A 145 10.68 12.30 -3.45
C TYR A 145 9.46 11.73 -2.73
N SER A 146 9.44 10.41 -2.48
CA SER A 146 8.34 9.77 -1.74
C SER A 146 8.90 9.13 -0.48
N PRO A 147 8.17 9.21 0.65
CA PRO A 147 8.61 8.59 1.89
C PRO A 147 8.71 7.07 1.71
N VAL A 148 9.81 6.49 2.19
CA VAL A 148 10.01 5.04 2.28
C VAL A 148 9.87 4.60 3.73
N LYS A 149 9.06 3.57 3.99
CA LYS A 149 8.79 3.10 5.36
C LYS A 149 9.98 2.32 5.93
N VAL A 150 10.65 2.90 6.91
CA VAL A 150 11.77 2.27 7.62
C VAL A 150 11.28 1.25 8.64
N LYS A 151 10.25 1.61 9.41
CA LYS A 151 9.63 0.72 10.39
C LYS A 151 8.14 0.99 10.44
N CYS A 152 7.33 -0.05 10.29
CA CYS A 152 5.88 0.07 10.28
C CYS A 152 5.29 -0.31 11.62
N ASP A 153 4.15 0.29 11.93
CA ASP A 153 3.41 0.08 13.17
C ASP A 153 4.26 0.17 14.44
N VAL A 154 4.85 1.33 14.64
CA VAL A 154 5.51 1.64 15.90
C VAL A 154 4.48 2.02 16.96
N ASP A 155 4.86 1.85 18.23
CA ASP A 155 4.06 2.33 19.34
C ASP A 155 3.80 3.85 19.20
N PRO A 156 2.59 4.35 19.54
CA PRO A 156 2.28 5.77 19.43
C PRO A 156 3.27 6.67 20.19
N GLN A 157 3.80 6.23 21.33
CA GLN A 157 4.82 6.98 22.08
C GLN A 157 6.14 7.05 21.32
N MET A 158 6.55 5.95 20.68
CA MET A 158 7.74 5.93 19.83
C MET A 158 7.59 6.90 18.65
N ALA A 159 6.42 6.91 17.99
CA ALA A 159 6.12 7.84 16.92
C ALA A 159 6.21 9.30 17.39
N MET A 160 5.67 9.63 18.56
CA MET A 160 5.75 10.97 19.14
C MET A 160 7.19 11.39 19.42
N VAL A 161 8.02 10.49 19.97
CA VAL A 161 9.44 10.78 20.24
C VAL A 161 10.21 11.03 18.94
N VAL A 162 9.95 10.25 17.88
CA VAL A 162 10.59 10.47 16.57
C VAL A 162 10.13 11.81 15.98
N GLN A 163 8.83 12.12 16.05
CA GLN A 163 8.27 13.37 15.54
C GLN A 163 8.84 14.60 16.26
N GLU A 164 9.04 14.55 17.58
CA GLU A 164 9.66 15.62 18.36
C GLU A 164 11.12 15.88 17.92
N ARG A 165 11.84 14.80 17.61
CA ARG A 165 13.25 14.86 17.18
C ARG A 165 13.44 15.03 15.67
N ALA A 166 12.37 15.17 14.90
CA ALA A 166 12.44 15.32 13.45
C ALA A 166 13.28 16.55 13.02
N ILE A 167 13.33 17.60 13.86
CA ILE A 167 14.17 18.78 13.64
C ILE A 167 15.66 18.43 13.59
N ASP A 168 16.10 17.47 14.42
CA ASP A 168 17.50 17.03 14.51
C ASP A 168 17.85 15.90 13.53
N MET A 169 16.85 15.42 12.78
CA MET A 169 16.88 14.28 11.88
C MET A 169 16.17 14.63 10.56
N PRO A 170 16.75 15.55 9.76
CA PRO A 170 16.17 15.95 8.47
C PRO A 170 15.85 14.72 7.61
N GLY A 171 14.70 14.75 6.94
CA GLY A 171 14.17 13.66 6.12
C GLY A 171 13.52 12.51 6.87
N VAL A 172 13.57 12.46 8.21
CA VAL A 172 12.83 11.47 9.01
C VAL A 172 11.46 12.02 9.37
N GLY A 173 10.41 11.24 9.12
CA GLY A 173 9.03 11.60 9.44
C GLY A 173 8.21 10.44 9.99
N VAL A 174 6.96 10.75 10.34
CA VAL A 174 5.95 9.78 10.75
C VAL A 174 4.78 9.84 9.77
N GLU A 175 4.50 8.72 9.13
CA GLU A 175 3.32 8.54 8.29
C GLU A 175 2.23 7.81 9.10
N VAL A 176 1.01 8.35 9.10
CA VAL A 176 -0.13 7.74 9.78
C VAL A 176 -1.06 7.12 8.75
N VAL A 177 -1.21 5.80 8.78
CA VAL A 177 -2.09 5.06 7.87
C VAL A 177 -3.15 4.29 8.66
N PRO A 178 -4.41 4.26 8.20
CA PRO A 178 -5.43 3.45 8.84
C PRO A 178 -5.19 1.97 8.52
N ILE A 179 -5.11 1.13 9.56
CA ILE A 179 -5.09 -0.33 9.42
C ILE A 179 -6.35 -0.93 10.03
N ARG A 180 -6.77 -2.07 9.50
CA ARG A 180 -7.86 -2.85 10.11
C ARG A 180 -7.40 -3.43 11.45
N ASP A 181 -8.28 -3.44 12.44
CA ASP A 181 -8.06 -4.01 13.77
C ASP A 181 -9.27 -4.88 14.12
N TYR A 182 -9.00 -6.09 14.61
CA TYR A 182 -10.00 -7.07 15.01
C TYR A 182 -9.87 -7.33 16.52
N PRO A 183 -10.56 -6.57 17.39
CA PRO A 183 -10.38 -6.67 18.84
C PRO A 183 -10.70 -8.05 19.43
N THR A 184 -11.60 -8.80 18.79
CA THR A 184 -12.01 -10.15 19.19
C THR A 184 -11.09 -11.25 18.64
N GLY A 185 -10.23 -10.94 17.67
CA GLY A 185 -9.27 -11.88 17.09
C GLY A 185 -9.90 -13.21 16.67
N SER A 186 -9.28 -14.30 17.11
CA SER A 186 -9.73 -15.68 16.86
C SER A 186 -11.19 -15.98 17.18
N LEU A 187 -11.76 -15.40 18.24
CA LEU A 187 -13.13 -15.65 18.72
C LEU A 187 -14.20 -15.44 17.62
N THR A 188 -14.01 -14.43 16.77
CA THR A 188 -14.96 -14.12 15.69
C THR A 188 -14.34 -14.19 14.31
N SER A 189 -13.13 -14.72 14.19
CA SER A 189 -12.38 -14.79 12.93
C SER A 189 -13.15 -15.49 11.81
N ALA A 190 -13.77 -16.62 12.10
CA ALA A 190 -14.55 -17.40 11.13
C ALA A 190 -15.83 -16.67 10.64
N VAL A 191 -16.39 -15.77 11.45
CA VAL A 191 -17.59 -14.99 11.10
C VAL A 191 -17.20 -13.69 10.41
N VAL A 192 -16.31 -12.91 11.02
CA VAL A 192 -15.90 -11.59 10.53
C VAL A 192 -15.01 -11.72 9.30
N GLY A 193 -14.06 -12.65 9.32
CA GLY A 193 -13.06 -12.83 8.27
C GLY A 193 -11.83 -11.95 8.45
N TYR A 194 -11.18 -11.68 7.32
CA TYR A 194 -10.00 -10.82 7.21
C TYR A 194 -9.93 -10.15 5.84
N LEU A 195 -9.02 -9.17 5.69
CA LEU A 195 -8.77 -8.49 4.43
C LEU A 195 -7.53 -9.06 3.73
N GLY A 196 -7.51 -9.00 2.41
CA GLY A 196 -6.36 -9.37 1.58
C GLY A 196 -6.12 -8.39 0.42
N PRO A 197 -5.03 -8.59 -0.34
CA PRO A 197 -4.70 -7.75 -1.50
C PRO A 197 -5.78 -7.87 -2.58
N ILE A 198 -5.90 -6.89 -3.46
CA ILE A 198 -6.84 -7.01 -4.58
C ILE A 198 -6.34 -8.08 -5.55
N SER A 199 -7.20 -9.06 -5.88
CA SER A 199 -6.86 -10.07 -6.87
C SER A 199 -6.91 -9.48 -8.29
N GLU A 200 -6.02 -9.93 -9.16
CA GLU A 200 -5.94 -9.49 -10.57
C GLU A 200 -7.31 -9.58 -11.28
N ARG A 201 -8.09 -10.63 -11.01
CA ARG A 201 -9.44 -10.81 -11.56
C ARG A 201 -10.38 -9.64 -11.24
N ASN A 202 -10.25 -9.05 -10.07
CA ASN A 202 -11.15 -7.98 -9.59
C ASN A 202 -10.50 -6.60 -9.66
N GLU A 203 -9.28 -6.49 -10.18
CA GLU A 203 -8.50 -5.26 -10.18
C GLU A 203 -9.21 -4.12 -10.91
N ALA A 204 -9.75 -4.39 -12.11
CA ALA A 204 -10.49 -3.40 -12.89
C ALA A 204 -11.69 -2.84 -12.12
N PHE A 205 -12.49 -3.72 -11.50
CA PHE A 205 -13.67 -3.33 -10.72
C PHE A 205 -13.31 -2.44 -9.52
N TYR A 206 -12.26 -2.79 -8.78
CA TYR A 206 -11.85 -2.00 -7.62
C TYR A 206 -11.14 -0.70 -8.02
N THR A 207 -10.40 -0.69 -9.13
CA THR A 207 -9.76 0.51 -9.67
C THR A 207 -10.80 1.55 -10.09
N ASP A 208 -11.94 1.12 -10.66
CA ASP A 208 -13.07 1.99 -10.98
C ASP A 208 -13.72 2.61 -9.72
N LEU A 209 -13.64 1.92 -8.57
CA LEU A 209 -14.06 2.44 -7.26
C LEU A 209 -12.97 3.32 -6.59
N GLY A 210 -11.85 3.56 -7.30
CA GLY A 210 -10.71 4.33 -6.85
C GLY A 210 -9.72 3.55 -5.98
N PHE A 211 -9.85 2.24 -5.83
CA PHE A 211 -8.89 1.46 -5.04
C PHE A 211 -7.57 1.29 -5.80
N GLN A 212 -6.48 1.19 -5.06
CA GLN A 212 -5.15 0.90 -5.60
C GLN A 212 -4.74 -0.54 -5.30
N ALA A 213 -4.53 -1.36 -6.33
CA ALA A 213 -4.24 -2.80 -6.17
C ALA A 213 -3.04 -3.12 -5.26
N ASN A 214 -1.97 -2.32 -5.38
CA ASN A 214 -0.73 -2.51 -4.63
C ASN A 214 -0.75 -1.93 -3.20
N ARG A 215 -1.86 -1.33 -2.77
CA ARG A 215 -1.95 -0.61 -1.48
C ARG A 215 -3.20 -0.97 -0.69
N ASP A 216 -4.35 -0.95 -1.35
CA ASP A 216 -5.64 -1.14 -0.71
C ASP A 216 -6.00 -2.61 -0.61
N LYS A 217 -6.87 -2.91 0.36
CA LYS A 217 -7.28 -4.28 0.66
C LYS A 217 -8.79 -4.44 0.60
N VAL A 218 -9.19 -5.66 0.27
CA VAL A 218 -10.59 -6.06 0.13
C VAL A 218 -10.88 -7.27 1.01
N GLY A 219 -12.13 -7.48 1.36
CA GLY A 219 -12.55 -8.64 2.15
C GLY A 219 -12.20 -9.95 1.44
N TYR A 220 -11.59 -10.87 2.18
CA TYR A 220 -11.21 -12.20 1.69
C TYR A 220 -12.08 -13.31 2.26
N ALA A 221 -12.66 -13.10 3.45
CA ALA A 221 -13.45 -14.10 4.15
C ALA A 221 -14.58 -13.44 4.95
N GLY A 222 -15.55 -14.25 5.37
CA GLY A 222 -16.60 -13.88 6.32
C GLY A 222 -17.45 -12.67 5.90
N VAL A 223 -17.87 -11.90 6.90
CA VAL A 223 -18.63 -10.64 6.73
C VAL A 223 -17.85 -9.61 5.92
N GLU A 224 -16.52 -9.57 6.06
CA GLU A 224 -15.68 -8.61 5.34
C GLU A 224 -15.79 -8.75 3.82
N VAL A 225 -15.87 -9.98 3.27
CA VAL A 225 -16.09 -10.20 1.83
C VAL A 225 -17.57 -10.07 1.46
N ALA A 226 -18.48 -10.62 2.28
CA ALA A 226 -19.91 -10.64 1.99
C ALA A 226 -20.52 -9.23 1.87
N PHE A 227 -19.99 -8.28 2.64
CA PHE A 227 -20.46 -6.88 2.64
C PHE A 227 -19.36 -5.90 2.21
N GLN A 228 -18.42 -6.35 1.36
CA GLN A 228 -17.34 -5.52 0.85
C GLN A 228 -17.86 -4.23 0.19
N ASP A 229 -18.95 -4.30 -0.56
CA ASP A 229 -19.53 -3.14 -1.25
C ASP A 229 -20.09 -2.09 -0.30
N LEU A 230 -20.55 -2.50 0.89
CA LEU A 230 -21.06 -1.58 1.92
C LEU A 230 -19.92 -1.06 2.79
N LEU A 231 -19.00 -1.93 3.18
CA LEU A 231 -17.90 -1.61 4.09
C LEU A 231 -16.79 -0.82 3.41
N GLY A 232 -16.49 -1.10 2.14
CA GLY A 232 -15.30 -0.58 1.45
C GLY A 232 -15.31 0.93 1.20
N GLY A 233 -16.49 1.53 1.04
CA GLY A 233 -16.60 2.92 0.62
C GLY A 233 -16.03 3.15 -0.78
N LYS A 234 -15.79 4.42 -1.12
CA LYS A 234 -15.18 4.81 -2.40
C LYS A 234 -14.04 5.78 -2.15
N ASN A 235 -12.87 5.46 -2.67
CA ASN A 235 -11.73 6.34 -2.52
C ASN A 235 -11.96 7.67 -3.24
N GLY A 236 -11.43 8.73 -2.65
CA GLY A 236 -11.34 10.03 -3.29
C GLY A 236 -10.11 10.11 -4.19
N ARG A 237 -10.06 11.14 -5.02
CA ARG A 237 -8.98 11.38 -5.98
C ARG A 237 -8.62 12.85 -5.98
N ARG A 238 -7.32 13.13 -5.90
CA ARG A 238 -6.76 14.47 -6.13
C ARG A 238 -5.85 14.41 -7.34
N VAL A 239 -6.06 15.29 -8.30
CA VAL A 239 -5.25 15.39 -9.51
C VAL A 239 -4.30 16.57 -9.31
N VAL A 240 -3.00 16.30 -9.24
CA VAL A 240 -1.99 17.31 -8.92
C VAL A 240 -0.97 17.46 -10.03
N GLU A 241 -0.48 18.68 -10.21
CA GLU A 241 0.71 18.97 -11.00
C GLU A 241 1.94 18.86 -10.09
N ARG A 242 2.92 18.04 -10.47
CA ARG A 242 4.22 17.98 -9.78
C ARG A 242 5.32 18.66 -10.60
N ASP A 243 6.28 19.25 -9.90
CA ASP A 243 7.50 19.75 -10.53
C ASP A 243 8.48 18.59 -10.85
N ILE A 244 9.63 18.94 -11.46
CA ILE A 244 10.70 17.98 -11.79
C ILE A 244 11.27 17.33 -10.50
N GLY A 245 11.15 18.03 -9.36
CA GLY A 245 11.51 17.55 -8.03
C GLY A 245 10.38 16.81 -7.31
N GLY A 246 9.31 16.40 -8.01
CA GLY A 246 8.20 15.68 -7.40
C GLY A 246 7.40 16.47 -6.36
N GLN A 247 7.63 17.77 -6.16
CA GLN A 247 6.81 18.56 -5.24
C GLN A 247 5.47 18.89 -5.87
N VAL A 248 4.40 18.81 -5.08
CA VAL A 248 3.05 19.17 -5.51
C VAL A 248 2.95 20.69 -5.65
N ILE A 249 2.78 21.17 -6.87
CA ILE A 249 2.63 22.61 -7.16
C ILE A 249 1.20 23.07 -6.85
N ARG A 250 0.21 22.37 -7.44
CA ARG A 250 -1.21 22.71 -7.32
C ARG A 250 -2.11 21.55 -7.70
N ASP A 251 -3.35 21.63 -7.27
CA ASP A 251 -4.42 20.76 -7.75
C ASP A 251 -4.90 21.26 -9.13
N LEU A 252 -4.97 20.36 -10.12
CA LEU A 252 -5.48 20.66 -11.47
C LEU A 252 -7.00 20.61 -11.52
N GLU A 253 -7.61 19.81 -10.65
CA GLU A 253 -9.05 19.63 -10.51
C GLU A 253 -9.45 19.78 -9.04
N ALA A 254 -10.73 20.10 -8.77
CA ALA A 254 -11.25 20.05 -7.41
C ALA A 254 -11.11 18.62 -6.84
N PRO A 255 -10.54 18.44 -5.64
CA PRO A 255 -10.37 17.11 -5.05
C PRO A 255 -11.72 16.40 -4.92
N GLN A 256 -11.80 15.19 -5.48
CA GLN A 256 -12.92 14.30 -5.24
C GLN A 256 -12.73 13.69 -3.86
N LEU A 257 -13.62 14.03 -2.92
CA LEU A 257 -13.54 13.54 -1.54
C LEU A 257 -13.91 12.05 -1.47
N ALA A 258 -13.25 11.33 -0.57
CA ALA A 258 -13.55 9.94 -0.30
C ALA A 258 -14.93 9.80 0.37
N GLN A 259 -15.64 8.73 0.03
CA GLN A 259 -16.92 8.37 0.64
C GLN A 259 -16.69 7.21 1.62
N PRO A 260 -16.91 7.42 2.93
CA PRO A 260 -16.69 6.37 3.91
C PRO A 260 -17.67 5.20 3.72
N GLY A 261 -17.22 4.01 4.05
CA GLY A 261 -18.07 2.83 4.09
C GLY A 261 -19.10 2.88 5.21
N LEU A 262 -20.17 2.11 5.05
CA LEU A 262 -21.24 1.98 6.03
C LEU A 262 -20.84 1.07 7.18
N ASN A 263 -21.25 1.43 8.39
CA ASN A 263 -21.10 0.57 9.56
C ASN A 263 -22.13 -0.57 9.51
N LEU A 264 -21.72 -1.75 9.95
CA LEU A 264 -22.60 -2.92 10.04
C LEU A 264 -22.82 -3.29 11.50
N ARG A 265 -24.05 -3.70 11.81
CA ARG A 265 -24.41 -4.30 13.10
C ARG A 265 -24.87 -5.72 12.85
N LEU A 266 -24.13 -6.67 13.38
CA LEU A 266 -24.44 -8.10 13.28
C LEU A 266 -25.41 -8.51 14.40
N THR A 267 -26.02 -9.68 14.22
CA THR A 267 -26.88 -10.31 15.22
C THR A 267 -26.11 -11.09 16.28
N ILE A 268 -24.81 -11.30 16.06
CA ILE A 268 -23.91 -12.02 16.96
C ILE A 268 -23.86 -11.33 18.32
N ASP A 269 -23.92 -12.12 19.39
CA ASP A 269 -23.60 -11.72 20.76
C ASP A 269 -22.21 -12.26 21.12
N THR A 270 -21.25 -11.34 21.29
CA THR A 270 -19.85 -11.68 21.55
C THR A 270 -19.68 -12.46 22.85
N ARG A 271 -20.54 -12.24 23.86
CA ARG A 271 -20.47 -12.95 25.14
C ARG A 271 -20.96 -14.39 24.99
N LEU A 272 -22.04 -14.59 24.23
CA LEU A 272 -22.54 -15.93 23.91
C LEU A 272 -21.52 -16.69 23.06
N GLN A 273 -20.92 -16.03 22.07
CA GLN A 273 -19.85 -16.58 21.25
C GLN A 273 -18.69 -17.07 22.11
N SER A 274 -18.20 -16.24 23.05
CA SER A 274 -17.10 -16.59 23.95
C SER A 274 -17.46 -17.75 24.90
N ALA A 275 -18.65 -17.74 25.47
CA ALA A 275 -19.10 -18.81 26.36
C ALA A 275 -19.22 -20.15 25.61
N ALA A 276 -19.80 -20.15 24.42
CA ALA A 276 -19.98 -21.36 23.63
C ALA A 276 -18.66 -21.90 23.06
N GLU A 277 -17.72 -21.04 22.66
CA GLU A 277 -16.38 -21.49 22.25
C GLU A 277 -15.61 -22.12 23.42
N ALA A 278 -15.67 -21.51 24.61
CA ALA A 278 -15.03 -22.06 25.81
C ALA A 278 -15.58 -23.45 26.18
N ILE A 279 -16.91 -23.61 26.12
CA ILE A 279 -17.56 -24.91 26.37
C ILE A 279 -17.15 -25.94 25.30
N LEU A 280 -17.16 -25.56 24.02
CA LEU A 280 -16.76 -26.45 22.93
C LEU A 280 -15.31 -26.93 23.10
N ALA A 281 -14.39 -26.01 23.39
CA ALA A 281 -12.99 -26.33 23.61
C ALA A 281 -12.79 -27.25 24.82
N ASP A 282 -13.50 -26.99 25.93
CA ASP A 282 -13.44 -27.83 27.13
C ASP A 282 -13.97 -29.25 26.89
N GLU A 283 -15.09 -29.38 26.15
CA GLU A 283 -15.65 -30.68 25.76
C GLU A 283 -14.66 -31.46 24.88
N ILE A 284 -14.13 -30.83 23.82
CA ILE A 284 -13.14 -31.47 22.93
C ILE A 284 -11.94 -31.97 23.74
N ASN A 285 -11.40 -31.14 24.63
CA ASN A 285 -10.25 -31.50 25.46
C ASN A 285 -10.58 -32.61 26.46
N SER A 286 -11.74 -32.55 27.08
CA SER A 286 -12.21 -33.55 28.06
C SER A 286 -12.40 -34.92 27.41
N TRP A 287 -13.00 -34.97 26.23
CA TRP A 287 -13.16 -36.22 25.47
C TRP A 287 -11.82 -36.78 25.00
N ASN A 288 -10.92 -35.95 24.45
CA ASN A 288 -9.58 -36.40 24.05
C ASN A 288 -8.79 -36.95 25.24
N LYS A 289 -8.88 -36.30 26.40
CA LYS A 289 -8.25 -36.78 27.64
C LYS A 289 -8.86 -38.09 28.14
N TYR A 290 -10.18 -38.25 28.04
CA TYR A 290 -10.86 -39.49 28.42
C TYR A 290 -10.43 -40.67 27.54
N PHE A 291 -10.31 -40.46 26.23
CA PHE A 291 -9.87 -41.49 25.29
C PHE A 291 -8.34 -41.71 25.28
N GLY A 292 -7.55 -40.77 25.81
CA GLY A 292 -6.10 -40.83 25.81
C GLY A 292 -5.45 -40.60 24.44
N GLU A 293 -6.21 -40.09 23.46
CA GLU A 293 -5.74 -39.78 22.10
C GLU A 293 -6.56 -38.61 21.50
N GLU A 294 -5.99 -37.87 20.56
CA GLU A 294 -6.66 -36.75 19.88
C GLU A 294 -7.68 -37.24 18.83
N ARG A 295 -8.88 -37.60 19.29
CA ARG A 295 -9.98 -38.04 18.41
C ARG A 295 -10.78 -36.87 17.85
N MET A 296 -10.98 -35.84 18.65
CA MET A 296 -11.79 -34.67 18.32
C MET A 296 -10.85 -33.50 18.07
N THR A 297 -10.81 -33.03 16.84
CA THR A 297 -9.87 -31.96 16.42
C THR A 297 -10.59 -30.71 15.93
N SER A 298 -11.88 -30.81 15.64
CA SER A 298 -12.71 -29.77 15.06
C SER A 298 -14.15 -29.87 15.58
N GLY A 299 -14.87 -28.76 15.52
CA GLY A 299 -16.25 -28.69 16.02
C GLY A 299 -16.94 -27.39 15.61
N VAL A 300 -18.27 -27.43 15.56
CA VAL A 300 -19.11 -26.30 15.15
C VAL A 300 -20.24 -26.12 16.15
N VAL A 301 -20.53 -24.86 16.50
CA VAL A 301 -21.70 -24.50 17.31
C VAL A 301 -22.43 -23.34 16.64
N ILE A 302 -23.74 -23.49 16.47
CA ILE A 302 -24.63 -22.43 15.96
C ILE A 302 -25.75 -22.24 16.97
N ALA A 303 -25.89 -21.01 17.47
CA ALA A 303 -27.02 -20.59 18.29
C ALA A 303 -27.90 -19.64 17.50
N ILE A 304 -29.16 -20.00 17.30
CA ILE A 304 -30.14 -19.22 16.54
C ILE A 304 -31.34 -18.84 17.42
N ASN A 305 -31.86 -17.63 17.24
CA ASN A 305 -33.18 -17.28 17.75
C ASN A 305 -34.26 -17.83 16.82
N PRO A 306 -35.07 -18.83 17.23
CA PRO A 306 -36.04 -19.47 16.35
C PRO A 306 -37.22 -18.56 15.97
N GLN A 307 -37.44 -17.46 16.71
CA GLN A 307 -38.54 -16.52 16.43
C GLN A 307 -38.18 -15.50 15.35
N THR A 308 -36.92 -15.09 15.28
CA THR A 308 -36.44 -14.01 14.39
C THR A 308 -35.53 -14.52 13.27
N GLY A 309 -34.98 -15.73 13.41
CA GLY A 309 -33.94 -16.26 12.53
C GLY A 309 -32.55 -15.64 12.76
N GLU A 310 -32.39 -14.78 13.77
CA GLU A 310 -31.12 -14.15 14.09
C GLU A 310 -30.09 -15.18 14.59
N ILE A 311 -28.89 -15.14 14.03
CA ILE A 311 -27.76 -15.96 14.50
C ILE A 311 -27.09 -15.21 15.64
N LEU A 312 -27.08 -15.81 16.83
CA LEU A 312 -26.54 -15.21 18.06
C LEU A 312 -25.09 -15.63 18.33
N ALA A 313 -24.70 -16.83 17.92
CA ALA A 313 -23.32 -17.28 17.94
C ALA A 313 -23.09 -18.26 16.80
N MET A 314 -21.92 -18.15 16.18
CA MET A 314 -21.46 -19.07 15.12
C MET A 314 -19.98 -19.30 15.32
N ILE A 315 -19.63 -20.52 15.71
CA ILE A 315 -18.27 -20.92 16.08
C ILE A 315 -17.83 -22.06 15.18
N SER A 316 -16.60 -21.95 14.68
CA SER A 316 -15.89 -22.96 13.92
C SER A 316 -14.54 -23.17 14.59
N TYR A 317 -14.31 -24.36 15.14
CA TYR A 317 -13.08 -24.73 15.82
C TYR A 317 -12.31 -25.75 14.98
N PRO A 318 -10.98 -25.61 14.81
CA PRO A 318 -10.13 -24.53 15.32
C PRO A 318 -10.31 -23.22 14.52
N ALA A 319 -10.15 -22.09 15.20
CA ALA A 319 -10.17 -20.75 14.60
C ALA A 319 -8.75 -20.25 14.24
N TYR A 320 -8.64 -19.06 13.64
CA TYR A 320 -7.37 -18.40 13.32
C TYR A 320 -7.34 -16.96 13.83
N GLU A 321 -6.16 -16.41 14.07
CA GLU A 321 -6.01 -15.03 14.52
C GLU A 321 -5.98 -14.07 13.32
N ASN A 322 -7.13 -13.47 13.01
CA ASN A 322 -7.29 -12.58 11.86
C ASN A 322 -6.51 -11.26 12.01
N ASN A 323 -6.22 -10.81 13.24
CA ASN A 323 -5.44 -9.58 13.43
C ASN A 323 -4.00 -9.73 12.94
N ARG A 324 -3.46 -10.97 12.90
CA ARG A 324 -2.15 -11.27 12.30
C ARG A 324 -2.10 -11.06 10.79
N MET A 325 -3.26 -11.00 10.12
CA MET A 325 -3.36 -10.80 8.67
C MET A 325 -3.80 -9.38 8.29
N ALA A 326 -4.10 -8.53 9.27
CA ALA A 326 -4.68 -7.21 9.02
C ALA A 326 -3.72 -6.27 8.26
N ARG A 327 -2.42 -6.32 8.56
CA ARG A 327 -1.38 -5.46 7.93
C ARG A 327 -0.77 -6.02 6.67
N PHE A 328 -0.44 -7.30 6.69
CA PHE A 328 -0.07 -8.12 5.55
C PHE A 328 -0.45 -9.54 5.89
N ILE A 329 -0.53 -10.41 4.89
CA ILE A 329 -0.76 -11.84 5.11
C ILE A 329 0.62 -12.51 5.22
N PRO A 330 1.10 -12.91 6.42
CA PRO A 330 2.41 -13.50 6.54
C PRO A 330 2.40 -14.87 5.86
N ALA A 331 3.29 -15.07 4.88
CA ALA A 331 3.33 -16.30 4.09
C ALA A 331 3.44 -17.55 4.96
N TYR A 332 4.30 -17.55 5.99
CA TYR A 332 4.46 -18.68 6.90
C TYR A 332 3.15 -19.01 7.65
N TYR A 333 2.41 -17.99 8.10
CA TYR A 333 1.20 -18.16 8.89
C TYR A 333 0.05 -18.63 8.01
N TYR A 334 -0.11 -18.02 6.83
CA TYR A 334 -1.11 -18.43 5.86
C TYR A 334 -0.87 -19.86 5.37
N ASN A 335 0.38 -20.21 5.02
CA ASN A 335 0.73 -21.56 4.59
C ASN A 335 0.49 -22.60 5.69
N GLN A 336 0.79 -22.27 6.95
CA GLN A 336 0.47 -23.14 8.08
C GLN A 336 -1.04 -23.44 8.12
N LEU A 337 -1.89 -22.41 8.08
CA LEU A 337 -3.34 -22.57 8.14
C LEU A 337 -3.91 -23.28 6.90
N ALA A 338 -3.36 -23.02 5.71
CA ALA A 338 -3.77 -23.68 4.48
C ALA A 338 -3.36 -25.16 4.42
N SER A 339 -2.23 -25.51 5.05
CA SER A 339 -1.75 -26.90 5.15
C SER A 339 -2.38 -27.69 6.29
N ASP A 340 -3.05 -27.03 7.24
CA ASP A 340 -3.67 -27.68 8.39
C ASP A 340 -4.84 -28.57 7.93
N PRO A 341 -4.81 -29.89 8.21
CA PRO A 341 -5.89 -30.80 7.83
C PRO A 341 -7.27 -30.42 8.39
N ARG A 342 -7.30 -29.63 9.48
CA ARG A 342 -8.53 -29.14 10.13
C ARG A 342 -9.13 -27.92 9.43
N THR A 343 -8.45 -27.38 8.41
CA THR A 343 -8.90 -26.28 7.54
C THR A 343 -9.46 -25.06 8.30
N PRO A 344 -8.70 -24.45 9.23
CA PRO A 344 -9.18 -23.35 10.08
C PRO A 344 -9.64 -22.09 9.32
N LEU A 345 -9.16 -21.86 8.08
CA LEU A 345 -9.60 -20.74 7.25
C LEU A 345 -11.05 -20.88 6.75
N LEU A 346 -11.57 -22.11 6.76
CA LEU A 346 -12.93 -22.42 6.36
C LEU A 346 -13.87 -22.26 7.56
N ASN A 347 -15.03 -21.66 7.33
CA ASN A 347 -16.08 -21.65 8.33
C ASN A 347 -16.95 -22.90 8.17
N HIS A 348 -16.63 -23.93 8.95
CA HIS A 348 -17.33 -25.23 8.95
C HIS A 348 -18.83 -25.14 9.28
N ALA A 349 -19.32 -24.00 9.77
CA ALA A 349 -20.76 -23.77 9.98
C ALA A 349 -21.54 -23.59 8.67
N VAL A 350 -20.89 -23.20 7.58
CA VAL A 350 -21.53 -22.85 6.30
C VAL A 350 -20.98 -23.59 5.09
N GLY A 351 -19.92 -24.40 5.25
CA GLY A 351 -19.43 -25.31 4.21
C GLY A 351 -17.94 -25.53 4.27
#